data_AF-A0A2V9KV84-F1
#
_entry.id   AF-A0A2V9KV84-F1
#
_cell.length_a   1.000
_cell.length_b   1.000
_cell.length_c   1.000
_cell.angle_alpha   90.00
_cell.angle_beta   90.00
_cell.angle_gamma   90.00
#
_symmetry.space_group_name_H-M   'P 1'
#
loop_
_entity.id
_entity.type
_entity.pdbx_description
1 polymer ?
#
loop_
_entity_poly.entity_id
_entity_poly.type
_entity_poly.pdbx_seq_one_letter_code
_entity_poly.pdbx_strand_id
1 'polypeptide(L)'
;MQHGWTQQTSSRRLGVSQSYLSMLEAGERQLTRRLAKKMMDAYRLPPTVLPPVVKSPARPRSAVRRLAEDLAAVGYPGFAYLKSRGRRRNPYEVVLTALAQPNLEARLVEALPWLLARYADSDTRWLEDHAKIQGLQNRLGFVVTMARHFGEKKPRREDETQVLAQLEERLYRDRLAREDTLCQESMTPAERRWLRRNRSPEARKWNLLTHWMPEHFRYAQEA
;
A
#
# COMPACT_ATOMS: atom_id res chain seq x y z
N MET A 1 -2.39 13.57 23.15
CA MET A 1 -0.93 13.31 23.19
C MET A 1 -0.68 11.91 23.76
N GLN A 2 -0.35 10.92 22.94
CA GLN A 2 -0.20 9.51 23.37
C GLN A 2 1.21 9.13 23.88
N HIS A 3 2.21 10.01 23.75
CA HIS A 3 3.62 9.72 24.13
C HIS A 3 4.08 10.35 25.45
N GLY A 4 3.16 10.91 26.24
CA GLY A 4 3.48 11.47 27.57
C GLY A 4 4.42 12.69 27.56
N TRP A 5 4.68 13.30 26.40
CA TRP A 5 5.51 14.52 26.30
C TRP A 5 4.64 15.77 26.46
N THR A 6 5.21 16.77 27.12
CA THR A 6 4.61 18.11 27.15
C THR A 6 4.71 18.77 25.77
N GLN A 7 3.82 19.72 25.49
CA GLN A 7 3.81 20.46 24.23
C GLN A 7 5.16 21.16 23.95
N GLN A 8 5.86 21.63 24.99
CA GLN A 8 7.19 22.22 24.88
C GLN A 8 8.27 21.21 24.50
N THR A 9 8.26 20.02 25.10
CA THR A 9 9.21 18.95 24.74
C THR A 9 8.99 18.48 23.30
N SER A 10 7.73 18.35 22.90
CA SER A 10 7.30 18.02 21.55
C SER A 10 7.76 19.07 20.53
N SER A 11 7.53 20.36 20.81
CA SER A 11 7.93 21.44 19.88
C SER A 11 9.45 21.49 19.70
N ARG A 12 10.22 21.33 20.78
CA ARG A 12 11.69 21.25 20.72
C ARG A 12 12.19 20.09 19.88
N ARG A 13 11.64 18.88 20.07
CA ARG A 13 12.04 17.68 19.29
C ARG A 13 11.68 17.81 17.81
N LEU A 14 10.57 18.47 17.50
CA LEU A 14 10.14 18.72 16.12
C LEU A 14 10.88 19.91 15.47
N GLY A 15 11.55 20.74 16.27
CA GLY A 15 12.21 21.96 15.82
C GLY A 15 11.22 23.01 15.31
N VAL A 16 10.09 23.16 16.01
CA VAL A 16 9.06 24.17 15.75
C VAL A 16 8.74 24.94 17.04
N SER A 17 8.13 26.12 16.94
CA SER A 17 7.69 26.85 18.14
C SER A 17 6.51 26.14 18.81
N GLN A 18 6.35 26.33 20.12
CA GLN A 18 5.20 25.80 20.86
C GLN A 18 3.88 26.35 20.29
N SER A 19 3.84 27.64 19.94
CA SER A 19 2.67 28.27 19.31
C SER A 19 2.31 27.63 17.96
N TYR A 20 3.32 27.30 17.15
CA TYR A 20 3.10 26.62 15.87
C TYR A 20 2.58 25.20 16.06
N LEU A 21 3.08 24.47 17.06
CA LEU A 21 2.54 23.16 17.41
C LEU A 21 1.09 23.25 17.90
N SER A 22 0.75 24.27 18.69
CA SER A 22 -0.63 24.51 19.15
C SER A 22 -1.58 24.78 17.99
N MET A 23 -1.18 25.62 17.03
CA MET A 23 -1.99 25.88 15.82
C MET A 23 -2.15 24.61 14.95
N LEU A 24 -1.15 23.73 14.92
CA LEU A 24 -1.27 22.44 14.22
C LEU A 24 -2.24 21.49 14.93
N GLU A 25 -2.16 21.40 16.26
CA GLU A 25 -3.07 20.57 17.06
C GLU A 25 -4.53 21.06 17.00
N ALA A 26 -4.72 22.37 16.89
CA ALA A 26 -6.03 23.00 16.68
C ALA A 26 -6.56 22.90 15.23
N GLY A 27 -5.76 22.38 14.29
CA GLY A 27 -6.14 22.27 12.87
C GLY A 27 -6.08 23.60 12.10
N GLU A 28 -5.59 24.68 12.71
CA GLU A 28 -5.47 26.01 12.08
C GLU A 28 -4.30 26.10 11.07
N ARG A 29 -3.38 25.14 11.12
CA ARG A 29 -2.25 25.03 10.18
C ARG A 29 -2.20 23.64 9.56
N GLN A 30 -1.83 23.59 8.28
CA GLN A 30 -1.63 22.32 7.59
C GLN A 30 -0.29 21.68 7.95
N LEU A 31 -0.30 20.37 8.16
CA LEU A 31 0.88 19.57 8.42
C LEU A 31 1.75 19.45 7.15
N THR A 32 2.90 20.12 7.14
CA THR A 32 3.84 19.99 6.03
C THR A 32 4.47 18.60 5.99
N ARG A 33 4.81 18.08 4.80
CA ARG A 33 5.43 16.75 4.64
C ARG A 33 6.75 16.59 5.40
N ARG A 34 7.54 17.66 5.49
CA ARG A 34 8.80 17.66 6.26
C ARG A 34 8.53 17.48 7.75
N LEU A 35 7.48 18.14 8.26
CA LEU A 35 7.09 18.03 9.65
C LEU A 35 6.43 16.67 9.95
N ALA A 36 5.57 16.17 9.07
CA ALA A 36 5.00 14.82 9.19
C ALA A 36 6.09 13.74 9.30
N LYS A 37 7.16 13.85 8.49
CA LYS A 37 8.31 12.95 8.59
C LYS A 37 9.04 13.06 9.94
N LYS A 38 9.30 14.28 10.41
CA LYS A 38 9.93 14.49 11.72
C LYS A 38 9.06 13.93 12.85
N MET A 39 7.74 14.10 12.78
CA MET A 39 6.80 13.54 13.75
C MET A 39 6.83 12.01 13.71
N MET A 40 6.77 11.41 12.52
CA MET A 40 6.87 9.96 12.34
C MET A 40 8.15 9.40 12.97
N ASP A 41 9.30 10.04 12.70
CA ASP A 41 10.59 9.61 13.24
C ASP A 41 10.69 9.83 14.76
N ALA A 42 10.26 11.00 15.26
CA ALA A 42 10.33 11.34 16.69
C ALA A 42 9.41 10.47 17.56
N TYR A 43 8.20 10.20 17.07
CA TYR A 43 7.17 9.45 17.79
C TYR A 43 7.10 7.96 17.39
N ARG A 44 8.02 7.49 16.55
CA ARG A 44 8.06 6.10 16.05
C ARG A 44 6.71 5.64 15.48
N LEU A 45 6.01 6.53 14.78
CA LEU A 45 4.69 6.27 14.21
C LEU A 45 4.79 5.40 12.94
N PRO A 46 3.73 4.66 12.58
CA PRO A 46 3.70 3.91 11.33
C PRO A 46 3.81 4.84 10.11
N PRO A 47 4.36 4.37 8.98
CA PRO A 47 4.48 5.18 7.76
C PRO A 47 3.15 5.67 7.16
N THR A 48 2.01 5.10 7.56
CA THR A 48 0.67 5.55 7.12
C THR A 48 0.33 6.97 7.58
N VAL A 49 0.97 7.48 8.64
CA VAL A 49 0.79 8.88 9.09
C VAL A 49 1.39 9.90 8.12
N LEU A 50 2.22 9.47 7.17
CA LEU A 50 2.72 10.37 6.14
C LEU A 50 1.59 10.68 5.16
N PRO A 51 1.31 11.96 4.86
CA PRO A 51 0.27 12.30 3.89
C PRO A 51 0.64 11.68 2.54
N PRO A 52 -0.24 10.83 1.97
CA PRO A 52 0.04 10.18 0.70
C PRO A 52 0.04 11.23 -0.43
N VAL A 53 0.96 11.08 -1.38
CA VAL A 53 1.09 12.02 -2.50
C VAL A 53 1.13 11.24 -3.80
N VAL A 54 0.23 11.58 -4.73
CA VAL A 54 0.31 11.07 -6.10
C VAL A 54 1.53 11.70 -6.77
N LYS A 55 2.49 10.88 -7.16
CA LYS A 55 3.55 11.30 -8.06
C LYS A 55 3.30 10.70 -9.42
N SER A 56 3.56 11.46 -10.48
CA SER A 56 3.54 10.93 -11.84
C SER A 56 4.42 9.69 -11.94
N PRO A 57 3.97 8.64 -12.65
CA PRO A 57 4.74 7.41 -12.79
C PRO A 57 6.08 7.75 -13.43
N ALA A 58 7.15 7.39 -12.74
CA ALA A 58 8.48 7.61 -13.25
C ALA A 58 8.82 6.51 -14.27
N ARG A 59 9.82 6.72 -15.15
CA ARG A 59 10.15 5.79 -16.26
C ARG A 59 10.20 4.32 -15.78
N PRO A 60 9.66 3.33 -16.53
CA PRO A 60 9.43 1.96 -16.05
C PRO A 60 10.64 1.28 -15.40
N ARG A 61 11.82 1.30 -16.06
CA ARG A 61 13.05 0.70 -15.50
C ARG A 61 13.47 1.31 -14.16
N SER A 62 13.32 2.62 -14.04
CA SER A 62 13.61 3.34 -12.81
C SER A 62 12.50 3.19 -11.76
N ALA A 63 11.28 2.82 -12.17
CA ALA A 63 10.17 2.54 -11.26
C ALA A 63 10.41 1.24 -10.48
N VAL A 64 10.84 0.16 -11.15
CA VAL A 64 11.13 -1.15 -10.51
C VAL A 64 12.13 -1.01 -9.37
N ARG A 65 13.31 -0.43 -9.65
CA ARG A 65 14.36 -0.24 -8.63
C ARG A 65 13.88 0.63 -7.47
N ARG A 66 13.21 1.75 -7.76
CA ARG A 66 12.69 2.65 -6.71
C ARG A 66 11.59 1.99 -5.88
N LEU A 67 10.73 1.17 -6.48
CA LEU A 67 9.70 0.42 -5.75
C LEU A 67 10.34 -0.60 -4.82
N ALA A 68 11.38 -1.32 -5.25
CA ALA A 68 12.12 -2.24 -4.37
C ALA A 68 12.79 -1.50 -3.19
N GLU A 69 13.39 -0.33 -3.45
CA GLU A 69 13.97 0.52 -2.39
C GLU A 69 12.89 1.07 -1.44
N ASP A 70 11.76 1.56 -1.96
CA ASP A 70 10.63 2.06 -1.16
C ASP A 70 10.02 0.91 -0.30
N LEU A 71 9.87 -0.29 -0.86
CA LEU A 71 9.43 -1.51 -0.15
C LEU A 71 10.39 -1.92 0.98
N ALA A 72 11.70 -1.83 0.73
CA ALA A 72 12.69 -2.08 1.76
C ALA A 72 12.63 -1.06 2.91
N ALA A 73 12.37 0.21 2.59
CA ALA A 73 12.26 1.27 3.58
C ALA A 73 11.02 1.15 4.48
N VAL A 74 9.90 0.65 3.94
CA VAL A 74 8.70 0.28 4.71
C VAL A 74 8.84 -1.09 5.39
N GLY A 75 9.95 -1.81 5.17
CA GLY A 75 10.32 -2.98 5.95
C GLY A 75 9.87 -4.32 5.36
N TYR A 76 9.60 -4.40 4.07
CA TYR A 76 9.31 -5.67 3.40
C TYR A 76 10.52 -6.62 3.50
N PRO A 77 10.35 -7.85 4.03
CA PRO A 77 11.47 -8.78 4.27
C PRO A 77 12.20 -9.19 2.98
N GLY A 78 11.47 -9.39 1.88
CA GLY A 78 12.06 -9.79 0.60
C GLY A 78 13.02 -8.78 -0.03
N PHE A 79 13.03 -7.53 0.46
CA PHE A 79 13.97 -6.48 0.05
C PHE A 79 14.79 -5.91 1.22
N ALA A 80 14.90 -6.63 2.35
CA ALA A 80 15.60 -6.15 3.54
C ALA A 80 17.05 -5.69 3.25
N TYR A 81 17.73 -6.32 2.28
CA TYR A 81 19.08 -5.96 1.82
C TYR A 81 19.20 -4.56 1.20
N LEU A 82 18.08 -3.89 0.87
CA LEU A 82 18.04 -2.55 0.28
C LEU A 82 17.65 -1.44 1.28
N LYS A 83 17.45 -1.77 2.56
CA LYS A 83 16.84 -0.88 3.58
C LYS A 83 17.55 0.48 3.74
N SER A 84 18.85 0.56 3.48
CA SER A 84 19.63 1.80 3.58
C SER A 84 19.42 2.77 2.41
N ARG A 85 18.77 2.34 1.32
CA ARG A 85 18.67 3.11 0.07
C ARG A 85 17.30 3.73 -0.18
N GLY A 86 16.27 3.26 0.53
CA GLY A 86 14.89 3.69 0.31
C GLY A 86 14.44 4.88 1.15
N ARG A 87 13.41 5.57 0.68
CA ARG A 87 12.72 6.61 1.45
C ARG A 87 11.46 6.02 2.06
N ARG A 88 11.25 6.20 3.37
CA ARG A 88 9.95 5.85 3.99
C ARG A 88 8.85 6.69 3.35
N ARG A 89 7.91 6.00 2.70
CA ARG A 89 6.70 6.56 2.08
C ARG A 89 5.47 5.98 2.75
N ASN A 90 4.33 6.63 2.50
CA ASN A 90 3.05 6.04 2.83
C ASN A 90 2.89 4.71 2.06
N PRO A 91 2.56 3.58 2.72
CA PRO A 91 2.39 2.28 2.07
C PRO A 91 1.34 2.31 0.94
N TYR A 92 0.27 3.07 1.10
CA TYR A 92 -0.77 3.23 0.07
C TYR A 92 -0.23 3.93 -1.20
N GLU A 93 0.70 4.89 -1.04
CA GLU A 93 1.42 5.51 -2.18
C GLU A 93 2.24 4.45 -2.94
N VAL A 94 2.90 3.54 -2.21
CA VAL A 94 3.71 2.47 -2.81
C VAL A 94 2.83 1.47 -3.57
N VAL A 95 1.72 1.05 -2.96
CA VAL A 95 0.76 0.12 -3.59
C VAL A 95 0.21 0.71 -4.89
N LEU A 96 -0.30 1.95 -4.88
CA LEU A 96 -0.82 2.56 -6.10
C LEU A 96 0.25 2.75 -7.18
N THR A 97 1.44 3.20 -6.79
CA THR A 97 2.55 3.39 -7.74
C THR A 97 2.94 2.07 -8.42
N ALA A 98 2.91 0.96 -7.67
CA ALA A 98 3.17 -0.37 -8.20
C ALA A 98 2.05 -0.85 -9.13
N LEU A 99 0.78 -0.71 -8.72
CA LEU A 99 -0.37 -1.16 -9.50
C LEU A 99 -0.55 -0.39 -10.81
N ALA A 100 -0.13 0.87 -10.84
CA ALA A 100 -0.11 1.70 -12.03
C ALA A 100 0.94 1.26 -13.07
N GLN A 101 1.88 0.36 -12.73
CA GLN A 101 2.84 -0.15 -13.71
C GLN A 101 2.14 -1.15 -14.65
N PRO A 102 2.39 -1.08 -15.97
CA PRO A 102 1.83 -2.06 -16.91
C PRO A 102 2.45 -3.45 -16.73
N ASN A 103 3.73 -3.49 -16.33
CA ASN A 103 4.49 -4.71 -16.10
C ASN A 103 5.27 -4.59 -14.79
N LEU A 104 5.11 -5.56 -13.90
CA LEU A 104 5.74 -5.59 -12.58
C LEU A 104 6.36 -6.98 -12.34
N GLU A 105 7.57 -6.99 -11.79
CA GLU A 105 8.25 -8.23 -11.46
C GLU A 105 7.50 -9.00 -10.36
N ALA A 106 7.57 -10.33 -10.40
CA ALA A 106 6.81 -11.20 -9.51
C ALA A 106 7.02 -10.87 -8.02
N ARG A 107 8.26 -10.60 -7.60
CA ARG A 107 8.60 -10.23 -6.22
C ARG A 107 7.98 -8.91 -5.76
N LEU A 108 7.77 -7.97 -6.68
CA LEU A 108 7.14 -6.69 -6.37
C LEU A 108 5.62 -6.87 -6.24
N VAL A 109 5.01 -7.69 -7.09
CA VAL A 109 3.59 -8.08 -6.96
C VAL A 109 3.34 -8.80 -5.63
N GLU A 110 4.25 -9.72 -5.26
CA GLU A 110 4.21 -10.46 -4.01
C GLU A 110 4.17 -9.56 -2.77
N ALA A 111 4.85 -8.41 -2.82
CA ALA A 111 4.96 -7.50 -1.70
C ALA A 111 3.68 -6.68 -1.45
N LEU A 112 2.79 -6.53 -2.43
CA LEU A 112 1.64 -5.62 -2.33
C LEU A 112 0.60 -6.10 -1.31
N PRO A 113 0.17 -7.39 -1.32
CA PRO A 113 -0.76 -7.86 -0.29
C PRO A 113 -0.15 -7.83 1.10
N TRP A 114 1.17 -8.06 1.23
CA TRP A 114 1.89 -7.94 2.50
C TRP A 114 1.83 -6.51 3.05
N LEU A 115 2.02 -5.49 2.19
CA LEU A 115 1.92 -4.08 2.61
C LEU A 115 0.54 -3.77 3.19
N LEU A 116 -0.51 -4.17 2.48
CA LEU A 116 -1.88 -3.92 2.93
C LEU A 116 -2.20 -4.68 4.21
N ALA A 117 -1.82 -5.96 4.31
CA ALA A 117 -2.03 -6.75 5.52
C ALA A 117 -1.29 -6.18 6.74
N ARG A 118 -0.15 -5.50 6.54
CA ARG A 118 0.67 -4.90 7.61
C ARG A 118 0.24 -3.49 8.01
N TYR A 119 -0.26 -2.71 7.05
CA TYR A 119 -0.49 -1.28 7.22
C TYR A 119 -1.95 -0.86 7.06
N ALA A 120 -2.87 -1.81 6.88
CA ALA A 120 -4.29 -1.50 6.84
C ALA A 120 -4.70 -0.75 8.11
N ASP A 121 -5.24 0.44 7.90
CA ASP A 121 -5.82 1.29 8.92
C ASP A 121 -7.16 1.83 8.44
N SER A 122 -7.90 2.50 9.33
CA SER A 122 -9.26 2.93 9.06
C SER A 122 -9.39 3.97 7.92
N ASP A 123 -8.30 4.62 7.48
CA ASP A 123 -8.32 5.64 6.41
C ASP A 123 -7.90 5.08 5.04
N THR A 124 -8.60 4.03 4.59
CA THR A 124 -8.40 3.45 3.25
C THR A 124 -9.07 4.25 2.13
N ARG A 125 -9.79 5.34 2.44
CA ARG A 125 -10.55 6.13 1.46
C ARG A 125 -9.65 6.72 0.39
N TRP A 126 -8.51 7.28 0.80
CA TRP A 126 -7.54 7.84 -0.15
C TRP A 126 -7.09 6.81 -1.19
N LEU A 127 -6.81 5.57 -0.75
CA LEU A 127 -6.36 4.48 -1.61
C LEU A 127 -7.44 4.08 -2.62
N GLU A 128 -8.69 3.99 -2.16
CA GLU A 128 -9.86 3.69 -2.99
C GLU A 128 -10.10 4.75 -4.05
N ASP A 129 -10.18 6.02 -3.67
CA ASP A 129 -10.48 7.13 -4.59
C ASP A 129 -9.43 7.22 -5.70
N HIS A 130 -8.16 7.08 -5.35
CA HIS A 130 -7.07 7.16 -6.32
C HIS A 130 -6.96 5.91 -7.19
N ALA A 131 -7.37 4.74 -6.69
CA ALA A 131 -7.51 3.56 -7.53
C ALA A 131 -8.64 3.75 -8.55
N LYS A 132 -9.77 4.37 -8.17
CA LYS A 132 -10.87 4.69 -9.09
C LYS A 132 -10.45 5.65 -10.18
N ILE A 133 -9.80 6.76 -9.81
CA ILE A 133 -9.30 7.78 -10.75
C ILE A 133 -8.37 7.15 -11.80
N GLN A 134 -7.54 6.18 -11.41
CA GLN A 134 -6.58 5.53 -12.31
C GLN A 134 -7.14 4.26 -12.98
N GLY A 135 -8.38 3.86 -12.70
CA GLY A 135 -8.97 2.64 -13.25
C GLY A 135 -8.32 1.34 -12.77
N LEU A 136 -7.77 1.35 -11.54
CA LEU A 136 -7.00 0.26 -10.91
C LEU A 136 -7.83 -0.54 -9.89
N GLN A 137 -9.15 -0.32 -9.79
CA GLN A 137 -10.01 -0.95 -8.78
C GLN A 137 -9.92 -2.48 -8.79
N ASN A 138 -9.86 -3.09 -9.97
CA ASN A 138 -9.77 -4.54 -10.12
C ASN A 138 -8.42 -5.07 -9.60
N ARG A 139 -7.31 -4.40 -9.98
CA ARG A 139 -5.97 -4.77 -9.51
C ARG A 139 -5.86 -4.61 -7.99
N LEU A 140 -6.35 -3.49 -7.46
CA LEU A 140 -6.35 -3.22 -6.02
C LEU A 140 -7.25 -4.22 -5.27
N GLY A 141 -8.47 -4.46 -5.76
CA GLY A 141 -9.42 -5.38 -5.16
C GLY A 141 -8.85 -6.78 -5.01
N PHE A 142 -8.16 -7.29 -6.03
CA PHE A 142 -7.47 -8.57 -5.93
C PHE A 142 -6.36 -8.57 -4.87
N VAL A 143 -5.53 -7.53 -4.83
CA VAL A 143 -4.47 -7.39 -3.81
C VAL A 143 -5.04 -7.31 -2.39
N VAL A 144 -6.17 -6.62 -2.22
CA VAL A 144 -6.92 -6.56 -0.94
C VAL A 144 -7.46 -7.93 -0.55
N THR A 145 -8.06 -8.68 -1.49
CA THR A 145 -8.52 -10.06 -1.24
C THR A 145 -7.35 -10.94 -0.76
N MET A 146 -6.19 -10.86 -1.43
CA MET A 146 -4.99 -11.60 -1.00
C MET A 146 -4.50 -11.19 0.39
N ALA A 147 -4.50 -9.88 0.68
CA ALA A 147 -4.10 -9.35 1.99
C ALA A 147 -5.02 -9.83 3.11
N ARG A 148 -6.33 -9.87 2.86
CA ARG A 148 -7.35 -10.36 3.80
C ARG A 148 -7.11 -11.83 4.15
N HIS A 149 -6.79 -12.66 3.16
CA HIS A 149 -6.44 -14.07 3.41
C HIS A 149 -5.21 -14.27 4.32
N PHE A 150 -4.30 -13.29 4.39
CA PHE A 150 -3.17 -13.35 5.32
C PHE A 150 -3.61 -13.02 6.75
N GLY A 151 -4.55 -12.09 6.91
CA GLY A 151 -5.09 -11.66 8.18
C GLY A 151 -6.04 -12.68 8.82
N GLU A 152 -6.85 -13.37 8.02
CA GLU A 152 -7.79 -14.42 8.49
C GLU A 152 -7.10 -15.54 9.29
N LYS A 153 -5.80 -15.78 9.04
CA LYS A 153 -5.01 -16.80 9.74
C LYS A 153 -4.43 -16.32 11.08
N LYS A 154 -4.65 -15.05 11.45
CA LYS A 154 -4.00 -14.37 12.58
C LYS A 154 -5.03 -13.59 13.43
N PRO A 155 -5.46 -14.12 14.59
CA PRO A 155 -6.44 -13.45 15.46
C PRO A 155 -6.01 -12.04 15.91
N ARG A 156 -4.70 -11.78 16.03
CA ARG A 156 -4.16 -10.46 16.41
C ARG A 156 -4.37 -9.37 15.35
N ARG A 157 -4.96 -9.70 14.19
CA ARG A 157 -5.17 -8.79 13.05
C ARG A 157 -6.62 -8.69 12.63
N GLU A 158 -7.54 -9.00 13.54
CA GLU A 158 -8.96 -8.97 13.24
C GLU A 158 -9.40 -7.56 12.78
N ASP A 159 -8.91 -6.51 13.44
CA ASP A 159 -9.19 -5.11 13.08
C ASP A 159 -8.70 -4.76 11.66
N GLU A 160 -7.43 -5.06 11.34
CA GLU A 160 -6.88 -4.83 10.00
C GLU A 160 -7.58 -5.65 8.93
N THR A 161 -7.95 -6.89 9.26
CA THR A 161 -8.70 -7.79 8.36
C THR A 161 -10.10 -7.24 8.09
N GLN A 162 -10.75 -6.68 9.11
CA GLN A 162 -12.07 -6.04 8.99
C GLN A 162 -12.00 -4.77 8.14
N VAL A 163 -10.97 -3.94 8.34
CA VAL A 163 -10.69 -2.78 7.48
C VAL A 163 -10.53 -3.20 6.02
N LEU A 164 -9.75 -4.27 5.77
CA LEU A 164 -9.55 -4.80 4.43
C LEU A 164 -10.86 -5.37 3.84
N ALA A 165 -11.68 -6.04 4.64
CA ALA A 165 -12.98 -6.55 4.21
C ALA A 165 -13.92 -5.41 3.77
N GLN A 166 -13.98 -4.32 4.53
CA GLN A 166 -14.77 -3.15 4.17
C GLN A 166 -14.25 -2.48 2.89
N LEU A 167 -12.93 -2.37 2.73
CA LEU A 167 -12.33 -1.86 1.50
C LEU A 167 -12.64 -2.77 0.31
N GLU A 168 -12.54 -4.08 0.49
CA GLU A 168 -12.87 -5.08 -0.54
C GLU A 168 -14.31 -4.94 -1.02
N GLU A 169 -15.26 -4.78 -0.10
CA GLU A 169 -16.68 -4.61 -0.40
C GLU A 169 -16.94 -3.32 -1.20
N ARG A 170 -16.31 -2.20 -0.81
CA ARG A 170 -16.43 -0.93 -1.54
C ARG A 170 -15.85 -1.03 -2.96
N LEU A 171 -14.67 -1.63 -3.10
CA LEU A 171 -14.06 -1.87 -4.41
C LEU A 171 -14.89 -2.83 -5.28
N TYR A 172 -15.57 -3.81 -4.67
CA TYR A 172 -16.38 -4.78 -5.40
C TYR A 172 -17.63 -4.12 -6.00
N ARG A 173 -18.23 -3.17 -5.28
CA ARG A 173 -19.34 -2.35 -5.80
C ARG A 173 -18.93 -1.53 -7.02
N ASP A 174 -17.70 -1.03 -7.02
CA ASP A 174 -17.14 -0.20 -8.11
C ASP A 174 -16.19 -0.98 -9.04
N ARG A 175 -16.35 -2.30 -9.11
CA ARG A 175 -15.54 -3.18 -9.95
C ARG A 175 -15.72 -2.84 -11.43
N LEU A 176 -14.60 -2.79 -12.17
CA LEU A 176 -14.64 -2.61 -13.61
C LEU A 176 -15.03 -3.91 -14.33
N ALA A 177 -15.96 -3.82 -15.27
CA ALA A 177 -16.38 -4.96 -16.11
C ALA A 177 -15.28 -5.44 -17.08
N ARG A 178 -14.35 -4.55 -17.45
CA ARG A 178 -13.26 -4.88 -18.37
C ARG A 178 -12.31 -5.92 -17.77
N GLU A 179 -11.83 -6.81 -18.62
CA GLU A 179 -10.71 -7.69 -18.31
C GLU A 179 -9.42 -6.86 -18.16
N ASP A 180 -8.61 -7.19 -17.16
CA ASP A 180 -7.30 -6.56 -16.94
C ASP A 180 -6.26 -7.63 -16.52
N THR A 181 -5.01 -7.23 -16.33
CA THR A 181 -3.93 -8.07 -15.82
C THR A 181 -3.44 -7.53 -14.47
N LEU A 182 -2.78 -8.36 -13.66
CA LEU A 182 -2.12 -7.89 -12.44
C LEU A 182 -0.70 -7.41 -12.76
N CYS A 183 -0.59 -6.28 -13.48
CA CYS A 183 0.69 -5.71 -13.92
C CYS A 183 1.52 -6.69 -14.78
N GLN A 184 0.87 -7.32 -15.77
CA GLN A 184 1.48 -8.29 -16.67
C GLN A 184 0.96 -8.08 -18.11
N GLU A 185 0.94 -6.83 -18.57
CA GLU A 185 0.42 -6.46 -19.89
C GLU A 185 1.20 -7.11 -21.05
N SER A 186 2.50 -7.39 -20.84
CA SER A 186 3.38 -8.05 -21.81
C SER A 186 3.10 -9.55 -22.01
N MET A 187 2.11 -10.13 -21.33
CA MET A 187 1.72 -11.52 -21.53
C MET A 187 1.35 -11.79 -22.99
N THR A 188 1.84 -12.93 -23.49
CA THR A 188 1.55 -13.43 -24.82
C THR A 188 0.05 -13.77 -24.97
N PRO A 189 -0.48 -13.78 -26.21
CA PRO A 189 -1.84 -14.21 -26.46
C PRO A 189 -2.13 -15.64 -25.98
N ALA A 190 -1.13 -16.54 -26.03
CA ALA A 190 -1.25 -17.92 -25.56
C ALA A 190 -1.45 -17.98 -24.04
N GLU A 191 -0.63 -17.25 -23.28
CA GLU A 191 -0.75 -17.13 -21.82
C GLU A 191 -2.11 -16.54 -21.43
N ARG A 192 -2.56 -15.47 -22.11
CA ARG A 192 -3.88 -14.87 -21.85
C ARG A 192 -5.02 -15.87 -22.07
N ARG A 193 -4.99 -16.63 -23.17
CA ARG A 193 -5.99 -17.70 -23.43
C ARG A 193 -5.96 -18.80 -22.38
N TRP A 194 -4.77 -19.15 -21.91
CA TRP A 194 -4.63 -20.14 -20.84
C TRP A 194 -5.21 -19.61 -19.52
N LEU A 195 -4.90 -18.36 -19.14
CA LEU A 195 -5.39 -17.74 -17.91
C LEU A 195 -6.91 -17.55 -17.88
N ARG A 196 -7.55 -17.22 -19.01
CA ARG A 196 -9.02 -17.14 -19.05
C ARG A 196 -9.70 -18.41 -18.58
N ARG A 197 -9.09 -19.57 -18.85
CA ARG A 197 -9.59 -20.89 -18.44
C ARG A 197 -9.14 -21.27 -17.02
N ASN A 198 -7.89 -20.98 -16.66
CA ASN A 198 -7.24 -21.53 -15.46
C ASN A 198 -7.08 -20.58 -14.28
N ARG A 199 -7.46 -19.30 -14.39
CA ARG A 199 -7.34 -18.32 -13.30
C ARG A 199 -8.18 -18.71 -12.07
N SER A 200 -7.72 -18.31 -10.88
CA SER A 200 -8.39 -18.59 -9.61
C SER A 200 -9.79 -17.95 -9.51
N PRO A 201 -10.66 -18.41 -8.57
CA PRO A 201 -11.94 -17.77 -8.30
C PRO A 201 -11.81 -16.27 -7.95
N GLU A 202 -10.78 -15.88 -7.20
CA GLU A 202 -10.51 -14.49 -6.82
C GLU A 202 -10.09 -13.66 -8.04
N ALA A 203 -9.26 -14.24 -8.92
CA ALA A 203 -8.90 -13.57 -10.17
C ALA A 203 -10.12 -13.41 -11.10
N ARG A 204 -11.03 -14.40 -11.15
CA ARG A 204 -12.32 -14.28 -11.85
C ARG A 204 -13.19 -13.19 -11.22
N LYS A 205 -13.29 -13.16 -9.88
CA LYS A 205 -14.04 -12.14 -9.13
C LYS A 205 -13.63 -10.72 -9.51
N TRP A 206 -12.35 -10.49 -9.79
CA TRP A 206 -11.84 -9.15 -10.14
C TRP A 206 -11.59 -8.94 -11.63
N ASN A 207 -12.09 -9.82 -12.51
CA ASN A 207 -11.84 -9.75 -13.95
C ASN A 207 -10.34 -9.67 -14.32
N LEU A 208 -9.47 -10.29 -13.53
CA LEU A 208 -8.02 -10.29 -13.79
C LEU A 208 -7.56 -11.56 -14.50
N LEU A 209 -6.61 -11.39 -15.42
CA LEU A 209 -5.78 -12.47 -15.94
C LEU A 209 -4.52 -12.57 -15.11
N THR A 210 -4.54 -13.51 -14.17
CA THR A 210 -3.39 -13.79 -13.32
C THR A 210 -3.46 -15.22 -12.77
N HIS A 211 -2.29 -15.79 -12.47
CA HIS A 211 -2.13 -17.08 -11.80
C HIS A 211 -1.74 -16.93 -10.33
N TRP A 212 -1.71 -15.70 -9.78
CA TRP A 212 -1.41 -15.47 -8.38
C TRP A 212 -2.48 -16.14 -7.49
N MET A 213 -2.02 -16.81 -6.44
CA MET A 213 -2.82 -17.50 -5.44
C MET A 213 -2.22 -17.21 -4.06
N PRO A 214 -2.99 -17.31 -2.96
CA PRO A 214 -2.50 -17.03 -1.61
C PRO A 214 -1.20 -17.77 -1.25
N GLU A 215 -1.01 -18.98 -1.76
CA GLU A 215 0.18 -19.83 -1.55
C GLU A 215 1.46 -19.32 -2.23
N HIS A 216 1.35 -18.47 -3.25
CA HIS A 216 2.51 -17.91 -3.95
C HIS A 216 3.18 -16.77 -3.17
N PHE A 217 2.56 -16.29 -2.08
CA PHE A 217 3.06 -15.18 -1.28
C PHE A 217 3.84 -15.67 -0.05
N ARG A 218 5.18 -15.74 -0.17
CA ARG A 218 6.08 -16.36 0.81
C ARG A 218 6.07 -15.62 2.14
N TYR A 219 6.04 -14.29 2.09
CA TYR A 219 6.10 -13.45 3.29
C TYR A 219 4.74 -13.18 3.93
N ALA A 220 3.66 -13.84 3.48
CA ALA A 220 2.32 -13.72 4.07
C ALA A 220 2.31 -13.95 5.60
N GLN A 221 3.15 -14.86 6.08
CA GLN A 221 3.29 -15.16 7.51
C GLN A 221 4.04 -14.07 8.30
N GLU A 222 4.84 -13.24 7.64
CA GLU A 222 5.59 -12.12 8.23
C GLU A 222 4.88 -10.78 8.10
N ALA A 223 3.76 -10.75 7.34
CA ALA A 223 2.87 -9.60 7.29
C ALA A 223 2.49 -9.21 8.69
#